data_AF-A0A1G2Z2X8-F1
#
_entry.id   AF-A0A1G2Z2X8-F1
#
_cell.length_a   1.000
_cell.length_b   1.000
_cell.length_c   1.000
_cell.angle_alpha   90.00
_cell.angle_beta   90.00
_cell.angle_gamma   90.00
#
_symmetry.space_group_name_H-M   'P 1'
#
loop_
_entity.id
_entity.type
_entity.pdbx_description
1 polymer ?
#
loop_
_entity_poly.entity_id
_entity_poly.type
_entity_poly.pdbx_seq_one_letter_code
_entity_poly.pdbx_strand_id
1 'polypeptide(L)'
;MLRPGKRFYRHPSLIATTIVLTLALMAVPTTWALTDRPPDINAKIAQLKIGVSTIQDVVRLLGKPTRYGWEQQTFTEENLPAVYVATVAQGPQFLVHNDLVGEIWFEGEDLGYVFRDKIRIGSSLDDVLAVLGQPNETVVGEEILGKNRVLYKDPDGRKGYSYFLSARDGVRMFFLDSKVIALYQTEKESDEDMPRRHQVRKTLAAFDDCRWADLSKFDLSDKKDILTTLWLDEKTKWPTRDKMPAGFSPSELLKSAMNPGLGVRKLHARGITGKGVSVGIIDQPLYRDHPEFAGKIAAYRDVDCELKSSMHGPAVASLLVGKQCGTAPDARLYFVATPLIPDAAYQARALDWLVEQNKALSADQKIRVISISGAPSGPGSPFKKNNEMWDEACQRAEAAGALVLDCTNHHGFIDGCRLDADDPEDVAKCTPGFQFIGKSVERGVPNRILAPVAPRTFAEEYEKGQFAYQYAGKGGLSWAIPYTAGVLAMGWQVRPDLSQEQMKKLLFASARELESGHRIIDPENFIRQVQAAK
;
A
#
# COMPACT_ATOMS: atom_id res chain seq x y z
N MET A 1 -10.19 6.68 -39.35
CA MET A 1 -9.24 5.92 -40.19
C MET A 1 -8.17 5.32 -39.27
N LEU A 2 -7.80 4.07 -39.53
CA LEU A 2 -7.22 3.07 -38.62
C LEU A 2 -5.70 3.22 -38.34
N ARG A 3 -5.30 2.93 -37.08
CA ARG A 3 -4.10 2.18 -36.56
C ARG A 3 -2.67 2.65 -36.94
N PRO A 4 -1.64 2.49 -36.05
CA PRO A 4 -1.32 1.27 -35.28
C PRO A 4 -0.89 1.43 -33.81
N GLY A 5 -1.30 0.45 -33.00
CA GLY A 5 -0.82 0.23 -31.63
C GLY A 5 0.20 -0.93 -31.55
N LYS A 6 1.10 -0.81 -30.57
CA LYS A 6 2.06 -1.83 -30.07
C LYS A 6 2.26 -1.50 -28.58
N ARG A 7 2.46 -2.40 -27.61
CA ARG A 7 2.31 -3.84 -27.35
C ARG A 7 2.71 -3.98 -25.85
N PHE A 8 2.35 -5.10 -25.20
CA PHE A 8 2.66 -5.50 -23.80
C PHE A 8 1.74 -4.89 -22.71
N TYR A 9 1.03 -5.63 -21.85
CA TYR A 9 0.88 -7.07 -21.60
C TYR A 9 -0.62 -7.41 -21.63
N ARG A 10 -1.04 -8.22 -22.61
CA ARG A 10 -2.26 -9.03 -22.52
C ARG A 10 -1.79 -10.44 -22.22
N HIS A 11 -2.06 -10.91 -21.01
CA HIS A 11 -2.50 -12.28 -20.78
C HIS A 11 -3.56 -12.23 -19.68
N PRO A 12 -4.83 -11.94 -20.03
CA PRO A 12 -5.90 -12.65 -19.38
C PRO A 12 -5.71 -14.10 -19.83
N SER A 13 -5.21 -14.96 -18.94
CA SER A 13 -5.30 -16.37 -19.20
C SER A 13 -6.80 -16.70 -19.28
N LEU A 14 -7.27 -16.99 -20.49
CA LEU A 14 -8.09 -18.17 -20.69
C LEU A 14 -7.53 -19.26 -19.76
N ILE A 15 -8.39 -20.05 -19.09
CA ILE A 15 -8.10 -20.97 -17.97
C ILE A 15 -8.47 -20.39 -16.59
N ALA A 16 -9.62 -19.70 -16.48
CA ALA A 16 -10.44 -19.79 -15.28
C ALA A 16 -11.50 -20.91 -15.40
N THR A 17 -11.62 -21.53 -16.58
CA THR A 17 -12.65 -22.53 -16.93
C THR A 17 -12.18 -24.00 -16.93
N THR A 18 -10.98 -24.32 -16.42
CA THR A 18 -10.48 -25.72 -16.43
C THR A 18 -9.76 -26.13 -15.13
N ILE A 19 -10.36 -25.90 -13.96
CA ILE A 19 -9.95 -26.62 -12.74
C ILE A 19 -11.16 -27.32 -12.15
N VAL A 20 -11.66 -28.30 -12.90
CA VAL A 20 -12.82 -29.06 -12.49
C VAL A 20 -12.76 -30.45 -13.13
N LEU A 21 -12.70 -31.45 -12.25
CA LEU A 21 -12.81 -32.89 -12.51
C LEU A 21 -11.65 -33.51 -13.33
N THR A 22 -10.73 -34.15 -12.60
CA THR A 22 -10.48 -35.57 -12.88
C THR A 22 -11.01 -36.37 -11.70
N LEU A 23 -12.32 -36.64 -11.72
CA LEU A 23 -12.90 -37.76 -11.01
C LEU A 23 -12.37 -39.02 -11.69
N ALA A 24 -11.19 -39.48 -11.30
CA ALA A 24 -10.77 -40.84 -11.60
C ALA A 24 -11.58 -41.74 -10.67
N LEU A 25 -12.72 -42.23 -11.18
CA LEU A 25 -13.28 -43.49 -10.71
C LEU A 25 -12.21 -44.57 -10.95
N MET A 26 -11.37 -44.82 -9.95
CA MET A 26 -10.82 -46.15 -9.75
C MET A 26 -11.54 -46.73 -8.57
N ALA A 27 -12.51 -47.61 -8.86
CA ALA A 27 -12.99 -48.56 -7.87
C ALA A 27 -11.77 -49.38 -7.43
N VAL A 28 -11.20 -49.05 -6.27
CA VAL A 28 -10.27 -49.93 -5.57
C VAL A 28 -11.13 -50.82 -4.68
N PRO A 29 -10.96 -52.15 -4.72
CA PRO A 29 -11.80 -53.08 -3.98
C PRO A 29 -11.75 -52.78 -2.48
N THR A 30 -12.94 -52.63 -1.92
CA THR A 30 -13.25 -52.67 -0.50
C THR A 30 -12.71 -53.97 0.11
N THR A 31 -11.60 -53.88 0.84
CA THR A 31 -11.25 -54.66 2.04
C THR A 31 -9.76 -54.55 2.35
N TRP A 32 -9.29 -53.42 2.88
CA TRP A 32 -8.00 -53.37 3.58
C TRP A 32 -8.16 -52.54 4.87
N ALA A 33 -7.49 -53.01 5.92
CA ALA A 33 -7.87 -52.88 7.31
C ALA A 33 -7.85 -51.46 7.89
N LEU A 34 -8.72 -51.25 8.89
CA LEU A 34 -8.71 -50.17 9.89
C LEU A 34 -7.44 -50.23 10.75
N THR A 35 -6.28 -49.87 10.20
CA THR A 35 -5.05 -49.69 11.00
C THR A 35 -4.16 -48.65 10.32
N ASP A 36 -3.78 -47.62 11.07
CA ASP A 36 -2.92 -46.48 10.73
C ASP A 36 -3.57 -45.19 10.17
N ARG A 37 -4.62 -44.69 10.83
CA ARG A 37 -4.88 -43.24 10.80
C ARG A 37 -3.76 -42.52 11.56
N PRO A 38 -3.10 -41.49 11.01
CA PRO A 38 -2.06 -40.78 11.75
C PRO A 38 -2.68 -40.15 13.01
N PRO A 39 -2.16 -40.45 14.23
CA PRO A 39 -2.66 -39.82 15.43
C PRO A 39 -2.44 -38.31 15.34
N ASP A 40 -3.54 -37.57 15.56
CA ASP A 40 -3.64 -36.13 15.69
C ASP A 40 -3.24 -35.27 14.46
N ILE A 41 -3.97 -35.44 13.35
CA ILE A 41 -3.82 -34.58 12.16
C ILE A 41 -3.98 -33.09 12.49
N ASN A 42 -4.87 -32.72 13.42
CA ASN A 42 -5.07 -31.33 13.82
C ASN A 42 -3.81 -30.76 14.48
N ALA A 43 -3.19 -31.46 15.44
CA ALA A 43 -1.96 -30.98 16.09
C ALA A 43 -0.76 -30.93 15.14
N LYS A 44 -0.67 -31.85 14.17
CA LYS A 44 0.38 -31.82 13.15
C LYS A 44 0.22 -30.62 12.22
N ILE A 45 -1.01 -30.37 11.77
CA ILE A 45 -1.32 -29.24 10.89
C ILE A 45 -1.17 -27.90 11.63
N ALA A 46 -1.51 -27.84 12.92
CA ALA A 46 -1.32 -26.64 13.75
C ALA A 46 0.16 -26.22 13.90
N GLN A 47 1.10 -27.13 13.67
CA GLN A 47 2.54 -26.82 13.67
C GLN A 47 3.03 -26.23 12.34
N LEU A 48 2.24 -26.36 11.27
CA LEU A 48 2.55 -25.76 9.96
C LEU A 48 2.02 -24.33 9.90
N LYS A 49 2.84 -23.43 9.37
CA LYS A 49 2.48 -22.04 9.10
C LYS A 49 2.53 -21.81 7.59
N ILE A 50 1.37 -21.54 6.99
CA ILE A 50 1.26 -21.29 5.56
C ILE A 50 2.16 -20.11 5.15
N GLY A 51 3.00 -20.36 4.15
CA GLY A 51 3.98 -19.47 3.57
C GLY A 51 5.24 -19.24 4.42
N VAL A 52 5.39 -19.98 5.52
CA VAL A 52 6.60 -20.02 6.35
C VAL A 52 7.18 -21.44 6.40
N SER A 53 6.33 -22.43 6.62
CA SER A 53 6.72 -23.83 6.64
C SER A 53 7.12 -24.31 5.26
N THR A 54 8.15 -25.15 5.23
CA THR A 54 8.72 -25.72 4.01
C THR A 54 8.16 -27.12 3.75
N ILE A 55 8.38 -27.64 2.55
CA ILE A 55 8.09 -29.04 2.23
C ILE A 55 8.85 -30.01 3.14
N GLN A 56 10.03 -29.63 3.66
CA GLN A 56 10.77 -30.45 4.63
C GLN A 56 10.09 -30.50 6.01
N ASP A 57 9.41 -29.43 6.41
CA ASP A 57 8.59 -29.45 7.63
C ASP A 57 7.39 -30.39 7.49
N VAL A 58 6.79 -30.44 6.29
CA VAL A 58 5.74 -31.42 5.95
C VAL A 58 6.30 -32.84 6.05
N VAL A 59 7.46 -33.11 5.44
CA VAL A 59 8.13 -34.43 5.51
C VAL A 59 8.37 -34.85 6.96
N ARG A 60 8.84 -33.92 7.80
CA ARG A 60 9.10 -34.18 9.23
C ARG A 60 7.83 -34.53 10.01
N LEU A 61 6.71 -33.85 9.74
CA LEU A 61 5.47 -33.97 10.53
C LEU A 61 4.54 -35.08 10.04
N LEU A 62 4.43 -35.21 8.72
CA LEU A 62 3.42 -36.01 8.04
C LEU A 62 4.02 -37.14 7.19
N GLY A 63 5.35 -37.17 7.03
CA GLY A 63 6.03 -38.14 6.19
C GLY A 63 6.22 -37.64 4.76
N LYS A 64 7.02 -38.39 4.00
CA LYS A 64 7.40 -38.02 2.64
C LYS A 64 6.19 -38.05 1.69
N PRO A 65 5.99 -37.01 0.85
CA PRO A 65 4.98 -37.06 -0.20
C PRO A 65 5.20 -38.25 -1.14
N THR A 66 4.12 -38.92 -1.52
CA THR A 66 4.14 -40.07 -2.44
C THR A 66 3.91 -39.68 -3.89
N ARG A 67 3.46 -38.45 -4.14
CA ARG A 67 3.22 -37.93 -5.49
C ARG A 67 3.47 -36.42 -5.54
N TYR A 68 3.98 -35.97 -6.68
CA TYR A 68 4.15 -34.57 -7.03
C TYR A 68 3.47 -34.31 -8.38
N GLY A 69 2.72 -33.21 -8.51
CA GLY A 69 2.05 -32.89 -9.76
C GLY A 69 1.54 -31.46 -9.86
N TRP A 70 1.15 -31.05 -11.05
CA TRP A 70 0.50 -29.77 -11.31
C TRP A 70 -0.39 -29.93 -12.54
N GLU A 71 -1.66 -29.56 -12.44
CA GLU A 71 -2.66 -29.80 -13.49
C GLU A 71 -2.66 -31.28 -13.93
N GLN A 72 -2.38 -31.56 -15.22
CA GLN A 72 -2.32 -32.92 -15.77
C GLN A 72 -0.91 -33.53 -15.75
N GLN A 73 0.08 -32.83 -15.18
CA GLN A 73 1.48 -33.26 -15.17
C GLN A 73 1.87 -33.88 -13.83
N THR A 74 2.75 -34.88 -13.88
CA THR A 74 3.39 -35.49 -12.70
C THR A 74 4.89 -35.26 -12.74
N PHE A 75 5.50 -35.02 -11.58
CA PHE A 75 6.92 -34.71 -11.46
C PHE A 75 7.65 -35.75 -10.61
N THR A 76 8.97 -35.81 -10.76
CA THR A 76 9.87 -36.52 -9.84
C THR A 76 10.41 -35.54 -8.80
N GLU A 77 10.83 -36.05 -7.66
CA GLU A 77 11.34 -35.22 -6.55
C GLU A 77 12.61 -34.45 -6.92
N GLU A 78 13.43 -35.01 -7.81
CA GLU A 78 14.68 -34.41 -8.27
C GLU A 78 14.46 -33.27 -9.28
N ASN A 79 13.25 -33.10 -9.80
CA ASN A 79 12.92 -32.14 -10.85
C ASN A 79 11.55 -31.49 -10.63
N LEU A 80 11.42 -30.79 -9.50
CA LEU A 80 10.19 -30.09 -9.14
C LEU A 80 10.18 -28.66 -9.72
N PRO A 81 9.08 -28.23 -10.37
CA PRO A 81 8.92 -26.86 -10.83
C PRO A 81 8.73 -25.90 -9.65
N ALA A 82 8.73 -24.60 -9.93
CA ALA A 82 8.54 -23.57 -8.90
C ALA A 82 7.20 -23.65 -8.16
N VAL A 83 6.17 -24.22 -8.79
CA VAL A 83 4.85 -24.46 -8.17
C VAL A 83 4.41 -25.88 -8.46
N TYR A 84 4.10 -26.64 -7.43
CA TYR A 84 3.62 -28.01 -7.54
C TYR A 84 2.73 -28.37 -6.35
N VAL A 85 1.94 -29.43 -6.51
CA VAL A 85 1.16 -30.06 -5.44
C VAL A 85 1.92 -31.30 -4.98
N ALA A 86 2.19 -31.39 -3.68
CA ALA A 86 2.73 -32.56 -3.02
C ALA A 86 1.61 -33.31 -2.29
N THR A 87 1.44 -34.60 -2.56
CA THR A 87 0.41 -35.44 -1.93
C THR A 87 1.05 -36.38 -0.92
N VAL A 88 0.60 -36.32 0.33
CA VAL A 88 0.97 -37.29 1.37
C VAL A 88 0.01 -38.48 1.32
N ALA A 89 0.51 -39.71 1.36
CA ALA A 89 -0.35 -40.89 1.39
C ALA A 89 -1.24 -40.89 2.63
N GLN A 90 -2.55 -41.12 2.43
CA GLN A 90 -3.55 -41.06 3.51
C GLN A 90 -3.53 -39.74 4.30
N GLY A 91 -3.13 -38.64 3.65
CA GLY A 91 -2.95 -37.33 4.25
C GLY A 91 -3.34 -36.19 3.30
N PRO A 92 -3.22 -34.93 3.76
CA PRO A 92 -3.58 -33.78 2.95
C PRO A 92 -2.60 -33.57 1.78
N GLN A 93 -3.04 -32.75 0.83
CA GLN A 93 -2.18 -32.27 -0.25
C GLN A 93 -1.67 -30.87 0.09
N PHE A 94 -0.52 -30.51 -0.45
CA PHE A 94 0.14 -29.24 -0.19
C PHE A 94 0.42 -28.54 -1.50
N LEU A 95 -0.12 -27.33 -1.67
CA LEU A 95 0.36 -26.44 -2.72
C LEU A 95 1.70 -25.88 -2.25
N VAL A 96 2.75 -26.05 -3.06
CA VAL A 96 4.11 -25.62 -2.72
C VAL A 96 4.60 -24.59 -3.72
N HIS A 97 5.16 -23.48 -3.24
CA HIS A 97 5.81 -22.43 -4.03
C HIS A 97 7.27 -22.29 -3.62
N ASN A 98 8.22 -22.67 -4.50
CA ASN A 98 9.66 -22.64 -4.25
C ASN A 98 10.02 -23.16 -2.84
N ASP A 99 9.53 -24.37 -2.52
CA ASP A 99 9.66 -25.09 -1.25
C ASP A 99 8.78 -24.64 -0.08
N LEU A 100 8.05 -23.53 -0.17
CA LEU A 100 7.14 -23.08 0.88
C LEU A 100 5.73 -23.63 0.68
N VAL A 101 5.09 -24.08 1.76
CA VAL A 101 3.68 -24.49 1.76
C VAL A 101 2.80 -23.26 1.57
N GLY A 102 2.18 -23.09 0.39
CA GLY A 102 1.26 -22.00 0.09
C GLY A 102 -0.19 -22.28 0.47
N GLU A 103 -0.62 -23.55 0.40
CA GLU A 103 -1.95 -23.98 0.87
C GLU A 103 -1.90 -25.43 1.37
N ILE A 104 -2.85 -25.80 2.21
CA ILE A 104 -3.07 -27.17 2.67
C ILE A 104 -4.47 -27.60 2.25
N TRP A 105 -4.56 -28.63 1.42
CA TRP A 105 -5.80 -29.08 0.80
C TRP A 105 -6.28 -30.38 1.43
N PHE A 106 -7.53 -30.35 1.89
CA PHE A 106 -8.28 -31.49 2.37
C PHE A 106 -9.39 -31.76 1.35
N GLU A 107 -9.36 -32.91 0.68
CA GLU A 107 -10.29 -33.29 -0.38
C GLU A 107 -10.59 -34.78 -0.34
N GLY A 108 -11.79 -35.16 -0.77
CA GLY A 108 -12.17 -36.56 -0.89
C GLY A 108 -12.57 -37.15 0.46
N GLU A 109 -11.84 -38.16 0.93
CA GLU A 109 -12.14 -38.84 2.19
C GLU A 109 -11.89 -37.93 3.41
N ASP A 110 -12.72 -38.06 4.45
CA ASP A 110 -12.52 -37.34 5.70
C ASP A 110 -11.28 -37.88 6.43
N LEU A 111 -10.18 -37.12 6.34
CA LEU A 111 -8.91 -37.39 7.02
C LEU A 111 -8.99 -37.17 8.54
N GLY A 112 -10.15 -36.77 9.08
CA GLY A 112 -10.35 -36.43 10.48
C GLY A 112 -9.88 -35.03 10.86
N TYR A 113 -9.53 -34.19 9.87
CA TYR A 113 -9.15 -32.80 10.10
C TYR A 113 -10.39 -31.95 10.43
N VAL A 114 -10.29 -31.14 11.48
CA VAL A 114 -11.37 -30.26 11.92
C VAL A 114 -10.86 -28.82 12.02
N PHE A 115 -11.33 -27.98 11.12
CA PHE A 115 -11.08 -26.54 11.12
C PHE A 115 -11.97 -25.84 12.15
N ARG A 116 -11.33 -25.08 13.06
CA ARG A 116 -12.00 -24.34 14.16
C ARG A 116 -12.97 -25.20 14.96
N ASP A 117 -12.55 -26.43 15.25
CA ASP A 117 -13.26 -27.40 16.10
C ASP A 117 -14.66 -27.82 15.62
N LYS A 118 -15.11 -27.34 14.45
CA LYS A 118 -16.47 -27.55 13.96
C LYS A 118 -16.55 -27.95 12.50
N ILE A 119 -15.75 -27.33 11.61
CA ILE A 119 -15.87 -27.54 10.18
C ILE A 119 -14.92 -28.66 9.72
N ARG A 120 -15.45 -29.62 8.98
CA ARG A 120 -14.72 -30.73 8.35
C ARG A 120 -15.36 -31.11 7.01
N ILE A 121 -14.74 -32.01 6.27
CA ILE A 121 -15.36 -32.62 5.08
C ILE A 121 -16.73 -33.24 5.46
N GLY A 122 -17.77 -32.94 4.68
CA GLY A 122 -19.15 -33.34 4.95
C GLY A 122 -19.97 -32.40 5.85
N SER A 123 -19.38 -31.33 6.39
CA SER A 123 -20.15 -30.30 7.13
C SER A 123 -21.14 -29.59 6.21
N SER A 124 -22.26 -29.10 6.74
CA SER A 124 -23.21 -28.34 5.93
C SER A 124 -22.71 -26.92 5.65
N LEU A 125 -23.20 -26.31 4.57
CA LEU A 125 -22.97 -24.88 4.31
C LEU A 125 -23.44 -24.02 5.50
N ASP A 126 -24.56 -24.37 6.13
CA ASP A 126 -25.07 -23.65 7.30
C ASP A 126 -24.10 -23.73 8.50
N ASP A 127 -23.48 -24.90 8.75
CA ASP A 127 -22.44 -25.05 9.78
C ASP A 127 -21.23 -24.16 9.48
N VAL A 128 -20.83 -24.07 8.20
CA VAL A 128 -19.74 -23.19 7.77
C VAL A 128 -20.09 -21.73 8.02
N LEU A 129 -21.29 -21.29 7.61
CA LEU A 129 -21.72 -19.90 7.79
C LEU A 129 -21.97 -19.54 9.25
N ALA A 130 -22.34 -20.50 10.09
CA ALA A 130 -22.46 -20.30 11.54
C ALA A 130 -21.09 -20.04 12.20
N VAL A 131 -20.00 -20.59 11.66
CA VAL A 131 -18.64 -20.42 12.18
C VAL A 131 -17.89 -19.27 11.52
N LEU A 132 -18.06 -19.05 10.22
CA LEU A 132 -17.34 -18.04 9.44
C LEU A 132 -18.17 -16.77 9.16
N GLY A 133 -19.42 -16.72 9.60
CA GLY A 133 -20.36 -15.63 9.31
C GLY A 133 -20.99 -15.70 7.92
N GLN A 134 -21.98 -14.83 7.67
CA GLN A 134 -22.75 -14.77 6.42
C GLN A 134 -21.95 -14.12 5.28
N PRO A 135 -22.06 -14.59 4.02
CA PRO A 135 -21.39 -13.95 2.90
C PRO A 135 -21.88 -12.51 2.73
N ASN A 136 -21.03 -11.63 2.21
CA ASN A 136 -21.41 -10.25 1.87
C ASN A 136 -22.34 -10.22 0.65
N GLU A 137 -22.18 -11.21 -0.23
CA GLU A 137 -22.91 -11.33 -1.48
C GLU A 137 -23.07 -12.81 -1.84
N THR A 138 -24.19 -13.17 -2.45
CA THR A 138 -24.39 -14.49 -3.05
C THR A 138 -24.73 -14.32 -4.52
N VAL A 139 -23.95 -14.96 -5.39
CA VAL A 139 -24.15 -14.96 -6.84
C VAL A 139 -24.50 -16.37 -7.32
N VAL A 140 -25.33 -16.47 -8.35
CA VAL A 140 -25.83 -17.75 -8.87
C VAL A 140 -25.51 -17.85 -10.36
N GLY A 141 -24.89 -18.95 -10.78
CA GLY A 141 -24.57 -19.19 -12.20
C GLY A 141 -23.33 -18.48 -12.71
N GLU A 142 -22.69 -17.64 -11.89
CA GLU A 142 -21.48 -16.90 -12.26
C GLU A 142 -20.21 -17.73 -12.09
N GLU A 143 -19.19 -17.45 -12.92
CA GLU A 143 -17.84 -18.03 -12.80
C GLU A 143 -17.22 -17.69 -11.43
N ILE A 144 -16.46 -18.61 -10.85
CA ILE A 144 -15.76 -18.37 -9.59
C ILE A 144 -14.61 -17.39 -9.82
N LEU A 145 -14.79 -16.14 -9.38
CA LEU A 145 -13.75 -15.09 -9.44
C LEU A 145 -12.90 -15.01 -8.17
N GLY A 146 -13.13 -15.88 -7.18
CA GLY A 146 -12.35 -15.91 -5.94
C GLY A 146 -12.51 -14.66 -5.06
N LYS A 147 -13.62 -13.93 -5.16
CA LYS A 147 -13.86 -12.74 -4.35
C LYS A 147 -14.08 -13.12 -2.88
N ASN A 148 -13.41 -12.41 -1.98
CA ASN A 148 -13.54 -12.62 -0.55
C ASN A 148 -14.99 -12.39 -0.09
N ARG A 149 -15.51 -13.28 0.76
CA ARG A 149 -16.87 -13.25 1.31
C ARG A 149 -18.01 -13.27 0.28
N VAL A 150 -17.77 -13.72 -0.95
CA VAL A 150 -18.82 -13.99 -1.94
C VAL A 150 -19.11 -15.49 -1.97
N LEU A 151 -20.38 -15.86 -1.82
CA LEU A 151 -20.84 -17.23 -2.01
C LEU A 151 -21.27 -17.42 -3.47
N TYR A 152 -20.56 -18.28 -4.19
CA TYR A 152 -20.91 -18.65 -5.56
C TYR A 152 -21.73 -19.93 -5.52
N LYS A 153 -22.97 -19.88 -6.04
CA LYS A 153 -23.84 -21.06 -6.18
C LYS A 153 -24.01 -21.41 -7.65
N ASP A 154 -24.01 -22.70 -7.94
CA ASP A 154 -24.12 -23.26 -9.29
C ASP A 154 -23.19 -22.60 -10.33
N PRO A 155 -21.89 -22.37 -10.01
CA PRO A 155 -21.00 -21.66 -10.91
C PRO A 155 -20.86 -22.39 -12.24
N ASP A 156 -20.83 -21.61 -13.32
CA ASP A 156 -20.81 -22.12 -14.70
C ASP A 156 -21.96 -23.11 -15.00
N GLY A 157 -23.10 -22.93 -14.32
CA GLY A 157 -24.31 -23.76 -14.49
C GLY A 157 -24.28 -25.11 -13.77
N ARG A 158 -23.30 -25.36 -12.91
CA ARG A 158 -23.15 -26.66 -12.21
C ARG A 158 -24.00 -26.75 -10.97
N LYS A 159 -25.22 -27.23 -11.18
CA LYS A 159 -26.21 -27.43 -10.12
C LYS A 159 -25.67 -28.20 -8.92
N GLY A 160 -25.92 -27.67 -7.74
CA GLY A 160 -25.52 -28.25 -6.46
C GLY A 160 -24.10 -27.88 -6.04
N TYR A 161 -23.27 -27.31 -6.93
CA TYR A 161 -21.91 -26.91 -6.60
C TYR A 161 -21.89 -25.51 -5.96
N SER A 162 -21.05 -25.29 -4.97
CA SER A 162 -20.83 -23.94 -4.44
C SER A 162 -19.39 -23.71 -4.03
N TYR A 163 -18.99 -22.44 -3.97
CA TYR A 163 -17.67 -22.01 -3.53
C TYR A 163 -17.77 -20.81 -2.58
N PHE A 164 -16.96 -20.84 -1.53
CA PHE A 164 -16.89 -19.74 -0.57
C PHE A 164 -15.44 -19.53 -0.09
N LEU A 165 -14.97 -18.28 -0.15
CA LEU A 165 -13.68 -17.84 0.38
C LEU A 165 -13.91 -16.92 1.58
N SER A 166 -13.25 -17.23 2.71
CA SER A 166 -13.07 -16.30 3.81
C SER A 166 -11.57 -16.07 4.02
N ALA A 167 -11.04 -15.04 3.38
CA ALA A 167 -9.61 -14.77 3.36
C ALA A 167 -9.07 -14.40 4.76
N ARG A 168 -9.85 -13.64 5.56
CA ARG A 168 -9.54 -13.35 6.97
C ARG A 168 -9.37 -14.60 7.81
N ASP A 169 -10.21 -15.61 7.55
CA ASP A 169 -10.15 -16.87 8.27
C ASP A 169 -9.09 -17.83 7.71
N GLY A 170 -8.53 -17.50 6.53
CA GLY A 170 -7.49 -18.28 5.84
C GLY A 170 -8.04 -19.59 5.29
N VAL A 171 -9.24 -19.55 4.71
CA VAL A 171 -9.88 -20.77 4.20
C VAL A 171 -10.76 -20.51 2.99
N ARG A 172 -10.71 -21.42 2.02
CA ARG A 172 -11.70 -21.54 0.94
C ARG A 172 -12.28 -22.94 0.91
N MET A 173 -13.57 -23.04 0.60
CA MET A 173 -14.31 -24.30 0.64
C MET A 173 -15.13 -24.48 -0.62
N PHE A 174 -15.26 -25.72 -1.02
CA PHE A 174 -16.11 -26.16 -2.11
C PHE A 174 -17.18 -27.08 -1.56
N PHE A 175 -18.38 -26.96 -2.13
CA PHE A 175 -19.55 -27.69 -1.67
C PHE A 175 -20.19 -28.43 -2.84
N LEU A 176 -20.76 -29.60 -2.54
CA LEU A 176 -21.71 -30.30 -3.39
C LEU A 176 -22.95 -30.60 -2.56
N ASP A 177 -24.13 -30.23 -3.08
CA ASP A 177 -25.42 -30.36 -2.40
C ASP A 177 -25.37 -29.82 -0.96
N SER A 178 -24.76 -28.63 -0.82
CA SER A 178 -24.56 -27.93 0.45
C SER A 178 -23.71 -28.66 1.49
N LYS A 179 -22.87 -29.63 1.07
CA LYS A 179 -21.89 -30.32 1.91
C LYS A 179 -20.47 -30.01 1.48
N VAL A 180 -19.58 -29.74 2.43
CA VAL A 180 -18.15 -29.49 2.16
C VAL A 180 -17.53 -30.73 1.53
N ILE A 181 -17.03 -30.61 0.30
CA ILE A 181 -16.28 -31.67 -0.41
C ILE A 181 -14.78 -31.39 -0.49
N ALA A 182 -14.39 -30.13 -0.30
CA ALA A 182 -13.01 -29.71 -0.24
C ALA A 182 -12.87 -28.50 0.69
N LEU A 183 -11.82 -28.52 1.52
CA LEU A 183 -11.45 -27.45 2.44
C LEU A 183 -9.98 -27.15 2.25
N TYR A 184 -9.66 -25.95 1.80
CA TYR A 184 -8.28 -25.51 1.62
C TYR A 184 -7.96 -24.44 2.65
N GLN A 185 -6.98 -24.72 3.50
CA GLN A 185 -6.37 -23.66 4.30
C GLN A 185 -5.48 -22.84 3.39
N THR A 186 -5.70 -21.54 3.41
CA THR A 186 -4.95 -20.55 2.66
C THR A 186 -4.17 -19.67 3.64
N GLU A 187 -3.29 -18.84 3.11
CA GLU A 187 -2.75 -17.74 3.90
C GLU A 187 -3.92 -16.91 4.44
N LYS A 188 -3.89 -16.59 5.74
CA LYS A 188 -4.87 -15.68 6.35
C LYS A 188 -4.53 -14.28 5.86
N GLU A 189 -5.49 -13.61 5.25
CA GLU A 189 -5.43 -12.16 5.15
C GLU A 189 -5.57 -11.61 6.57
N SER A 190 -4.43 -11.32 7.19
CA SER A 190 -4.43 -10.40 8.30
C SER A 190 -4.78 -9.00 7.75
N ASP A 191 -5.40 -8.13 8.55
CA ASP A 191 -5.49 -6.69 8.21
C ASP A 191 -4.10 -6.01 8.14
N GLU A 192 -3.04 -6.82 8.13
CA GLU A 192 -1.63 -6.55 8.25
C GLU A 192 -0.84 -7.01 7.00
N ASP A 193 -1.47 -7.70 6.02
CA ASP A 193 -0.81 -8.26 4.83
C ASP A 193 -0.82 -7.33 3.61
N MET A 194 -0.08 -6.23 3.74
CA MET A 194 0.74 -5.70 2.64
C MET A 194 2.21 -5.88 3.06
N PRO A 195 3.08 -6.37 2.16
CA PRO A 195 3.78 -7.64 2.28
C PRO A 195 4.88 -7.65 3.36
N ARG A 196 4.67 -8.44 4.42
CA ARG A 196 5.63 -8.66 5.52
C ARG A 196 6.64 -9.79 5.27
N ARG A 197 6.78 -10.27 4.04
CA ARG A 197 7.79 -11.29 3.68
C ARG A 197 8.85 -10.70 2.78
N HIS A 198 10.09 -11.11 3.04
CA HIS A 198 11.15 -10.81 2.10
C HIS A 198 10.90 -11.55 0.80
N GLN A 199 10.39 -10.84 -0.19
CA GLN A 199 10.27 -11.37 -1.54
C GLN A 199 11.69 -11.59 -2.05
N VAL A 200 12.09 -12.85 -2.21
CA VAL A 200 13.33 -13.20 -2.88
C VAL A 200 13.20 -12.75 -4.32
N ARG A 201 13.88 -11.66 -4.67
CA ARG A 201 13.86 -11.09 -6.01
C ARG A 201 14.72 -11.97 -6.92
N LYS A 202 14.20 -12.32 -8.10
CA LYS A 202 14.96 -13.01 -9.16
C LYS A 202 15.67 -12.03 -10.10
N THR A 203 15.13 -10.82 -10.21
CA THR A 203 15.65 -9.72 -11.02
C THR A 203 15.56 -8.42 -10.24
N LEU A 204 16.42 -7.46 -10.59
CA LEU A 204 16.39 -6.11 -10.06
C LEU A 204 16.44 -5.13 -11.24
N ALA A 205 15.41 -4.31 -11.36
CA ALA A 205 15.33 -3.24 -12.34
C ALA A 205 15.29 -1.88 -11.63
N ALA A 206 15.64 -0.83 -12.39
CA ALA A 206 15.38 0.53 -11.93
C ALA A 206 13.91 0.63 -11.51
N PHE A 207 13.67 1.33 -10.41
CA PHE A 207 12.33 1.60 -9.88
C PHE A 207 11.55 0.46 -9.23
N ASP A 208 12.17 -0.71 -9.04
CA ASP A 208 11.51 -1.80 -8.33
C ASP A 208 11.16 -1.42 -6.88
N ASP A 209 10.00 -1.89 -6.43
CA ASP A 209 9.61 -1.86 -5.01
C ASP A 209 10.35 -2.97 -4.24
N CYS A 210 11.48 -2.61 -3.66
CA CYS A 210 12.36 -3.47 -2.90
C CYS A 210 12.15 -3.37 -1.39
N ARG A 211 11.07 -2.74 -0.92
CA ARG A 211 10.73 -2.75 0.50
C ARG A 211 10.53 -4.18 0.99
N TRP A 212 11.06 -4.50 2.16
CA TRP A 212 11.20 -5.85 2.69
C TRP A 212 11.97 -6.84 1.79
N ALA A 213 12.43 -6.52 0.58
CA ALA A 213 12.96 -7.53 -0.34
C ALA A 213 14.28 -8.15 0.14
N ASP A 214 14.54 -9.41 -0.25
CA ASP A 214 15.85 -10.05 -0.07
C ASP A 214 16.69 -9.89 -1.34
N LEU A 215 17.66 -8.98 -1.30
CA LEU A 215 18.63 -8.77 -2.37
C LEU A 215 19.98 -9.44 -2.07
N SER A 216 20.13 -10.19 -0.97
CA SER A 216 21.43 -10.71 -0.50
C SER A 216 22.16 -11.63 -1.48
N LYS A 217 21.44 -12.19 -2.46
CA LYS A 217 21.98 -13.08 -3.49
C LYS A 217 22.46 -12.36 -4.75
N PHE A 218 22.16 -11.07 -4.91
CA PHE A 218 22.59 -10.29 -6.06
C PHE A 218 24.07 -9.91 -5.97
N ASP A 219 24.71 -9.73 -7.12
CA ASP A 219 25.90 -8.90 -7.26
C ASP A 219 25.45 -7.53 -7.77
N LEU A 220 25.62 -6.51 -6.94
CA LEU A 220 25.18 -5.13 -7.18
C LEU A 220 26.37 -4.19 -7.34
N SER A 221 27.60 -4.70 -7.44
CA SER A 221 28.84 -3.91 -7.46
C SER A 221 28.88 -2.84 -8.56
N ASP A 222 28.20 -3.07 -9.69
CA ASP A 222 28.08 -2.16 -10.83
C ASP A 222 26.70 -1.48 -10.95
N LYS A 223 25.83 -1.58 -9.93
CA LYS A 223 24.41 -1.18 -10.02
C LYS A 223 24.04 0.13 -9.33
N LYS A 224 24.99 1.02 -9.01
CA LYS A 224 24.72 2.26 -8.27
C LYS A 224 23.54 3.08 -8.82
N ASP A 225 23.47 3.23 -10.15
CA ASP A 225 22.42 4.01 -10.82
C ASP A 225 21.02 3.40 -10.66
N ILE A 226 20.93 2.07 -10.50
CA ILE A 226 19.66 1.40 -10.23
C ILE A 226 19.30 1.57 -8.75
N LEU A 227 20.26 1.43 -7.84
CA LEU A 227 19.99 1.45 -6.39
C LEU A 227 19.38 2.77 -5.92
N THR A 228 19.78 3.90 -6.50
CA THR A 228 19.22 5.22 -6.19
C THR A 228 17.80 5.42 -6.74
N THR A 229 17.29 4.51 -7.57
CA THR A 229 15.94 4.61 -8.16
C THR A 229 14.90 3.77 -7.44
N LEU A 230 15.33 2.82 -6.60
CA LEU A 230 14.44 1.85 -5.96
C LEU A 230 13.49 2.51 -4.95
N TRP A 231 12.42 1.80 -4.62
CA TRP A 231 11.70 2.03 -3.38
C TRP A 231 12.16 0.98 -2.37
N LEU A 232 12.79 1.38 -1.26
CA LEU A 232 13.39 0.47 -0.28
C LEU A 232 13.07 0.94 1.13
N ASP A 233 13.22 0.07 2.10
CA ASP A 233 13.04 0.37 3.51
C ASP A 233 14.23 -0.17 4.33
N GLU A 234 14.20 0.09 5.63
CA GLU A 234 15.24 -0.42 6.55
C GLU A 234 15.21 -1.96 6.68
N LYS A 235 14.19 -2.63 6.12
CA LYS A 235 14.02 -4.09 6.14
C LYS A 235 14.51 -4.75 4.85
N THR A 236 14.83 -3.99 3.79
CA THR A 236 15.49 -4.52 2.60
C THR A 236 16.82 -5.17 2.99
N LYS A 237 17.01 -6.45 2.67
CA LYS A 237 18.28 -7.15 2.90
C LYS A 237 19.24 -6.95 1.73
N TRP A 238 20.47 -6.61 2.05
CA TRP A 238 21.51 -6.29 1.08
C TRP A 238 22.57 -7.40 0.95
N PRO A 239 23.24 -7.52 -0.21
CA PRO A 239 24.45 -8.33 -0.35
C PRO A 239 25.57 -7.93 0.63
N THR A 240 26.57 -8.79 0.73
CA THR A 240 27.83 -8.46 1.40
C THR A 240 28.53 -7.30 0.70
N ARG A 241 29.41 -6.60 1.44
CA ARG A 241 30.05 -5.35 0.97
C ARG A 241 30.83 -5.49 -0.34
N ASP A 242 31.44 -6.64 -0.59
CA ASP A 242 32.16 -6.97 -1.83
C ASP A 242 31.25 -7.03 -3.07
N LYS A 243 29.94 -7.22 -2.86
CA LYS A 243 28.89 -7.24 -3.89
C LYS A 243 28.06 -5.95 -3.94
N MET A 244 28.51 -4.89 -3.27
CA MET A 244 27.86 -3.57 -3.27
C MET A 244 28.74 -2.56 -4.01
N PRO A 245 28.16 -1.50 -4.62
CA PRO A 245 28.97 -0.47 -5.25
C PRO A 245 29.91 0.20 -4.25
N ALA A 246 31.14 0.48 -4.69
CA ALA A 246 32.13 1.15 -3.85
C ALA A 246 31.60 2.49 -3.33
N GLY A 247 31.64 2.68 -2.01
CA GLY A 247 31.18 3.91 -1.35
C GLY A 247 29.67 4.08 -1.26
N PHE A 248 28.86 3.12 -1.72
CA PHE A 248 27.41 3.17 -1.58
C PHE A 248 26.97 2.58 -0.23
N SER A 249 26.05 3.25 0.46
CA SER A 249 25.41 2.77 1.68
C SER A 249 23.90 3.00 1.61
N PRO A 250 23.06 1.94 1.74
CA PRO A 250 21.61 2.09 1.82
C PRO A 250 21.16 3.00 2.97
N SER A 251 21.82 2.95 4.12
CA SER A 251 21.48 3.78 5.28
C SER A 251 21.79 5.26 5.03
N GLU A 252 22.89 5.57 4.34
CA GLU A 252 23.21 6.95 3.97
C GLU A 252 22.29 7.47 2.87
N LEU A 253 21.82 6.60 1.95
CA LEU A 253 20.81 6.96 0.95
C LEU A 253 19.48 7.35 1.60
N LEU A 254 18.99 6.54 2.55
CA LEU A 254 17.81 6.86 3.37
C LEU A 254 17.99 8.20 4.09
N LYS A 255 19.11 8.35 4.79
CA LYS A 255 19.39 9.54 5.59
C LYS A 255 19.53 10.82 4.75
N SER A 256 20.20 10.76 3.60
CA SER A 256 20.38 11.94 2.74
C SER A 256 19.04 12.41 2.16
N ALA A 257 18.17 11.47 1.80
CA ALA A 257 16.85 11.75 1.24
C ALA A 257 15.78 12.15 2.28
N MET A 258 16.10 12.18 3.58
CA MET A 258 15.26 12.84 4.59
C MET A 258 15.29 14.37 4.44
N ASN A 259 16.22 14.92 3.66
CA ASN A 259 16.26 16.34 3.38
C ASN A 259 15.04 16.78 2.53
N PRO A 260 14.21 17.75 3.00
CA PRO A 260 13.11 18.25 2.19
C PRO A 260 13.56 18.87 0.85
N GLY A 261 14.79 19.42 0.82
CA GLY A 261 15.38 20.08 -0.34
C GLY A 261 14.96 21.55 -0.51
N LEU A 262 15.42 22.16 -1.60
CA LEU A 262 15.07 23.51 -2.06
C LEU A 262 15.27 24.64 -1.03
N GLY A 263 16.32 24.56 -0.21
CA GLY A 263 16.67 25.59 0.77
C GLY A 263 15.85 25.55 2.06
N VAL A 264 14.95 24.58 2.23
CA VAL A 264 14.07 24.49 3.42
C VAL A 264 14.88 24.44 4.71
N ARG A 265 15.99 23.70 4.76
CA ARG A 265 16.84 23.63 5.96
C ARG A 265 17.51 24.97 6.30
N LYS A 266 17.78 25.83 5.32
CA LYS A 266 18.27 27.20 5.57
C LYS A 266 17.20 28.07 6.21
N LEU A 267 15.93 27.88 5.84
CA LEU A 267 14.79 28.54 6.49
C LEU A 267 14.63 28.07 7.93
N HIS A 268 14.76 26.76 8.19
CA HIS A 268 14.73 26.21 9.54
C HIS A 268 15.84 26.79 10.41
N ALA A 269 17.07 26.91 9.89
CA ALA A 269 18.19 27.54 10.59
C ALA A 269 17.95 29.02 10.94
N ARG A 270 17.03 29.69 10.22
CA ARG A 270 16.57 31.06 10.50
C ARG A 270 15.36 31.10 11.47
N GLY A 271 14.94 29.97 12.01
CA GLY A 271 13.79 29.84 12.91
C GLY A 271 12.43 29.85 12.20
N ILE A 272 12.40 29.73 10.87
CA ILE A 272 11.17 29.65 10.07
C ILE A 272 10.88 28.16 9.84
N THR A 273 10.00 27.60 10.65
CA THR A 273 9.76 26.14 10.80
C THR A 273 8.27 25.78 10.77
N GLY A 274 7.39 26.73 10.47
CA GLY A 274 5.93 26.61 10.61
C GLY A 274 5.44 26.81 12.05
N LYS A 275 6.31 27.26 12.96
CA LYS A 275 6.00 27.44 14.37
C LYS A 275 4.78 28.35 14.57
N GLY A 276 3.83 27.89 15.37
CA GLY A 276 2.61 28.64 15.69
C GLY A 276 1.49 28.50 14.66
N VAL A 277 1.73 27.83 13.52
CA VAL A 277 0.71 27.60 12.49
C VAL A 277 0.07 26.23 12.68
N SER A 278 -1.27 26.19 12.63
CA SER A 278 -2.01 24.92 12.59
C SER A 278 -2.24 24.47 11.14
N VAL A 279 -2.04 23.18 10.90
CA VAL A 279 -2.20 22.53 9.59
C VAL A 279 -3.05 21.26 9.73
N GLY A 280 -3.77 20.89 8.66
CA GLY A 280 -4.60 19.70 8.60
C GLY A 280 -4.03 18.63 7.66
N ILE A 281 -4.19 17.35 7.99
CA ILE A 281 -4.03 16.22 7.06
C ILE A 281 -5.29 15.35 7.10
N ILE A 282 -5.76 14.95 5.92
CA ILE A 282 -6.74 13.88 5.74
C ILE A 282 -6.05 12.74 4.99
N ASP A 283 -5.83 11.61 5.63
CA ASP A 283 -5.12 10.47 5.03
C ASP A 283 -5.47 9.15 5.72
N GLN A 284 -4.71 8.08 5.48
CA GLN A 284 -4.83 6.78 6.14
C GLN A 284 -4.44 6.88 7.61
N PRO A 285 -4.89 5.93 8.47
CA PRO A 285 -4.54 5.97 9.89
C PRO A 285 -3.03 5.93 10.14
N LEU A 286 -2.63 6.49 11.28
CA LEU A 286 -1.27 6.43 11.81
C LEU A 286 -1.30 6.21 13.32
N TYR A 287 -0.28 5.55 13.86
CA TYR A 287 0.01 5.65 15.29
C TYR A 287 0.71 6.97 15.58
N ARG A 288 0.46 7.55 16.76
CA ARG A 288 0.80 8.96 17.07
C ARG A 288 2.18 9.14 17.70
N ASP A 289 2.87 8.04 17.96
CA ASP A 289 4.11 7.95 18.72
C ASP A 289 5.37 7.85 17.87
N HIS A 290 5.23 7.85 16.53
CA HIS A 290 6.40 7.90 15.64
C HIS A 290 7.28 9.13 15.92
N PRO A 291 8.60 9.00 16.08
CA PRO A 291 9.51 10.10 16.45
C PRO A 291 9.50 11.33 15.53
N GLU A 292 9.05 11.17 14.28
CA GLU A 292 8.89 12.29 13.34
C GLU A 292 7.84 13.31 13.82
N PHE A 293 6.73 12.86 14.39
CA PHE A 293 5.56 13.71 14.68
C PHE A 293 4.98 13.52 16.09
N ALA A 294 5.61 12.70 16.93
CA ALA A 294 5.25 12.55 18.34
C ALA A 294 5.20 13.93 19.03
N GLY A 295 4.10 14.20 19.73
CA GLY A 295 3.85 15.47 20.42
C GLY A 295 3.40 16.64 19.53
N LYS A 296 3.28 16.46 18.20
CA LYS A 296 2.88 17.52 17.26
C LYS A 296 1.41 17.45 16.84
N ILE A 297 0.76 16.31 17.05
CA ILE A 297 -0.65 16.08 16.70
C ILE A 297 -1.54 16.66 17.80
N ALA A 298 -2.15 17.80 17.54
CA ALA A 298 -3.06 18.49 18.46
C ALA A 298 -4.42 17.80 18.56
N ALA A 299 -4.93 17.28 17.45
CA ALA A 299 -6.15 16.50 17.44
C ALA A 299 -6.06 15.40 16.38
N TYR A 300 -6.67 14.26 16.70
CA TYR A 300 -6.75 13.10 15.83
C TYR A 300 -8.20 12.62 15.80
N ARG A 301 -8.75 12.41 14.61
CA ARG A 301 -10.06 11.77 14.42
C ARG A 301 -9.92 10.58 13.50
N ASP A 302 -10.51 9.46 13.90
CA ASP A 302 -10.68 8.28 13.05
C ASP A 302 -12.10 8.32 12.45
N VAL A 303 -12.21 8.20 11.13
CA VAL A 303 -13.49 8.07 10.41
C VAL A 303 -13.60 6.64 9.90
N ASP A 304 -14.02 5.73 10.78
CA ASP A 304 -14.37 4.33 10.47
C ASP A 304 -13.20 3.46 9.93
N CYS A 305 -11.99 3.66 10.47
CA CYS A 305 -10.78 2.92 10.10
C CYS A 305 -10.30 1.91 11.16
N GLU A 306 -10.88 1.94 12.37
CA GLU A 306 -10.49 1.09 13.51
C GLU A 306 -8.99 1.20 13.92
N LEU A 307 -8.35 2.35 13.65
CA LEU A 307 -6.97 2.69 14.02
C LEU A 307 -5.90 1.64 13.62
N LYS A 308 -5.93 1.16 12.37
CA LYS A 308 -4.84 0.36 11.81
C LYS A 308 -3.94 1.22 10.92
N SER A 309 -2.74 1.50 11.42
CA SER A 309 -1.75 2.32 10.72
C SER A 309 -1.31 1.66 9.41
N SER A 310 -0.86 2.48 8.45
CA SER A 310 -0.27 2.04 7.20
C SER A 310 1.05 2.77 6.95
N MET A 311 1.60 2.70 5.72
CA MET A 311 2.72 3.56 5.34
C MET A 311 2.29 4.99 5.01
N HIS A 312 1.17 5.18 4.31
CA HIS A 312 0.92 6.47 3.64
C HIS A 312 0.59 7.60 4.62
N GLY A 313 -0.17 7.31 5.68
CA GLY A 313 -0.49 8.27 6.75
C GLY A 313 0.77 8.79 7.46
N PRO A 314 1.62 7.91 8.03
CA PRO A 314 2.92 8.30 8.59
C PRO A 314 3.81 9.02 7.58
N ALA A 315 3.81 8.59 6.32
CA ALA A 315 4.61 9.22 5.27
C ALA A 315 4.24 10.69 5.06
N VAL A 316 2.96 11.00 4.80
CA VAL A 316 2.52 12.39 4.55
C VAL A 316 2.64 13.26 5.81
N ALA A 317 2.43 12.69 7.00
CA ALA A 317 2.64 13.40 8.26
C ALA A 317 4.13 13.74 8.48
N SER A 318 5.03 12.80 8.22
CA SER A 318 6.48 13.03 8.32
C SER A 318 7.00 14.04 7.29
N LEU A 319 6.47 14.06 6.07
CA LEU A 319 6.84 15.04 5.06
C LEU A 319 6.36 16.46 5.40
N LEU A 320 5.27 16.60 6.14
CA LEU A 320 4.76 17.91 6.57
C LEU A 320 5.43 18.39 7.86
N VAL A 321 5.23 17.66 8.96
CA VAL A 321 5.63 18.05 10.31
C VAL A 321 6.75 17.18 10.90
N GLY A 322 7.36 16.31 10.12
CA GLY A 322 8.44 15.43 10.59
C GLY A 322 9.63 16.20 11.16
N LYS A 323 10.22 15.69 12.24
CA LYS A 323 11.42 16.27 12.86
C LYS A 323 12.61 16.29 11.89
N GLN A 324 12.77 15.25 11.07
CA GLN A 324 13.89 15.13 10.13
C GLN A 324 13.43 15.32 8.69
N CYS A 325 12.26 14.77 8.35
CA CYS A 325 11.70 14.75 7.01
C CYS A 325 10.84 15.98 6.68
N GLY A 326 10.40 16.73 7.69
CA GLY A 326 9.31 17.70 7.55
C GLY A 326 9.72 19.02 6.93
N THR A 327 8.86 19.56 6.09
CA THR A 327 9.00 20.92 5.56
C THR A 327 8.68 22.00 6.62
N ALA A 328 7.72 21.73 7.51
CA ALA A 328 7.29 22.61 8.60
C ALA A 328 7.31 21.86 9.95
N PRO A 329 8.51 21.55 10.50
CA PRO A 329 8.67 20.65 11.63
C PRO A 329 8.03 21.14 12.94
N ASP A 330 7.73 22.43 13.09
CA ASP A 330 7.14 23.01 14.31
C ASP A 330 5.66 23.42 14.13
N ALA A 331 5.04 23.07 13.00
CA ALA A 331 3.62 23.27 12.81
C ALA A 331 2.79 22.31 13.68
N ARG A 332 1.59 22.76 14.07
CA ARG A 332 0.64 21.99 14.87
C ARG A 332 -0.29 21.20 13.96
N LEU A 333 -0.28 19.88 14.06
CA LEU A 333 -1.01 19.01 13.15
C LEU A 333 -2.40 18.62 13.70
N TYR A 334 -3.43 18.80 12.88
CA TYR A 334 -4.74 18.18 13.03
C TYR A 334 -4.86 17.06 12.00
N PHE A 335 -5.06 15.83 12.46
CA PHE A 335 -5.05 14.67 11.57
C PHE A 335 -6.42 13.99 11.57
N VAL A 336 -6.93 13.67 10.40
CA VAL A 336 -8.14 12.86 10.25
C VAL A 336 -7.83 11.63 9.41
N ALA A 337 -8.02 10.46 10.01
CA ALA A 337 -7.86 9.19 9.33
C ALA A 337 -9.13 8.80 8.57
N THR A 338 -8.95 8.34 7.34
CA THR A 338 -10.00 7.87 6.44
C THR A 338 -9.60 6.54 5.80
N PRO A 339 -10.58 5.67 5.48
CA PRO A 339 -10.32 4.34 4.94
C PRO A 339 -9.88 4.41 3.47
N LEU A 340 -9.15 3.37 3.04
CA LEU A 340 -8.74 3.14 1.66
C LEU A 340 -9.86 2.56 0.78
N ILE A 341 -11.04 3.17 0.82
CA ILE A 341 -12.17 2.76 -0.02
C ILE A 341 -12.52 3.88 -1.02
N PRO A 342 -12.96 3.53 -2.23
CA PRO A 342 -13.23 4.52 -3.29
C PRO A 342 -14.57 5.24 -3.08
N ASP A 343 -14.78 5.81 -1.90
CA ASP A 343 -15.96 6.57 -1.50
C ASP A 343 -15.54 7.90 -0.87
N ALA A 344 -15.86 9.01 -1.54
CA ALA A 344 -15.41 10.34 -1.16
C ALA A 344 -16.16 10.91 0.06
N ALA A 345 -17.23 10.26 0.52
CA ALA A 345 -17.97 10.68 1.71
C ALA A 345 -17.08 10.70 2.97
N TYR A 346 -16.11 9.78 3.06
CA TYR A 346 -15.19 9.73 4.20
C TYR A 346 -14.28 10.96 4.24
N GLN A 347 -13.72 11.35 3.09
CA GLN A 347 -12.87 12.52 2.94
C GLN A 347 -13.66 13.82 3.15
N ALA A 348 -14.89 13.89 2.63
CA ALA A 348 -15.78 15.03 2.84
C ALA A 348 -16.12 15.23 4.34
N ARG A 349 -16.53 14.16 5.04
CA ARG A 349 -16.80 14.22 6.49
C ARG A 349 -15.56 14.55 7.31
N ALA A 350 -14.40 14.07 6.88
CA ALA A 350 -13.13 14.41 7.51
C ALA A 350 -12.80 15.91 7.37
N LEU A 351 -13.00 16.47 6.17
CA LEU A 351 -12.81 17.89 5.92
C LEU A 351 -13.80 18.74 6.71
N ASP A 352 -15.07 18.36 6.73
CA ASP A 352 -16.10 19.04 7.53
C ASP A 352 -15.76 19.05 9.03
N TRP A 353 -15.19 17.96 9.54
CA TRP A 353 -14.72 17.94 10.93
C TRP A 353 -13.57 18.92 11.16
N LEU A 354 -12.59 19.01 10.26
CA LEU A 354 -11.51 20.00 10.37
C LEU A 354 -12.07 21.41 10.34
N VAL A 355 -13.05 21.70 9.48
CA VAL A 355 -13.75 23.00 9.44
C VAL A 355 -14.43 23.29 10.77
N GLU A 356 -15.11 22.30 11.36
CA GLU A 356 -15.77 22.46 12.66
C GLU A 356 -14.76 22.69 13.80
N GLN A 357 -13.65 21.94 13.82
CA GLN A 357 -12.55 22.23 14.75
C GLN A 357 -12.03 23.64 14.55
N ASN A 358 -11.85 24.06 13.29
CA ASN A 358 -11.31 25.36 12.98
C ASN A 358 -12.19 26.49 13.52
N LYS A 359 -13.52 26.37 13.50
CA LYS A 359 -14.44 27.38 14.08
C LYS A 359 -14.18 27.64 15.56
N ALA A 360 -13.91 26.59 16.33
CA ALA A 360 -13.65 26.68 17.78
C ALA A 360 -12.29 27.30 18.13
N LEU A 361 -11.34 27.35 17.19
CA LEU A 361 -10.00 27.92 17.43
C LEU A 361 -10.02 29.45 17.42
N SER A 362 -9.16 30.08 18.22
CA SER A 362 -8.88 31.51 18.14
C SER A 362 -8.22 31.86 16.80
N ALA A 363 -8.27 33.14 16.41
CA ALA A 363 -7.81 33.61 15.10
C ALA A 363 -6.33 33.23 14.81
N ASP A 364 -5.48 33.27 15.83
CA ASP A 364 -4.05 32.92 15.78
C ASP A 364 -3.80 31.40 15.79
N GLN A 365 -4.81 30.59 16.06
CA GLN A 365 -4.71 29.12 16.12
C GLN A 365 -5.38 28.41 14.95
N LYS A 366 -6.06 29.15 14.06
CA LYS A 366 -6.80 28.60 12.91
C LYS A 366 -5.92 27.67 12.07
N ILE A 367 -6.52 26.57 11.63
CA ILE A 367 -5.98 25.66 10.60
C ILE A 367 -5.94 26.44 9.29
N ARG A 368 -4.73 26.71 8.77
CA ARG A 368 -4.53 27.59 7.59
C ARG A 368 -4.49 26.83 6.27
N VAL A 369 -3.99 25.61 6.31
CA VAL A 369 -3.87 24.74 5.14
C VAL A 369 -4.19 23.30 5.52
N ILE A 370 -4.93 22.63 4.65
CA ILE A 370 -5.34 21.24 4.79
C ILE A 370 -4.79 20.46 3.59
N SER A 371 -3.97 19.46 3.88
CA SER A 371 -3.35 18.58 2.90
C SER A 371 -4.15 17.29 2.78
N ILE A 372 -4.56 16.93 1.57
CA ILE A 372 -5.07 15.60 1.25
C ILE A 372 -4.30 15.02 0.08
N SER A 373 -3.59 13.93 0.34
CA SER A 373 -2.75 13.26 -0.66
C SER A 373 -3.56 12.25 -1.48
N GLY A 374 -4.70 12.71 -2.02
CA GLY A 374 -5.66 11.95 -2.81
C GLY A 374 -6.46 12.84 -3.74
N ALA A 375 -7.21 12.23 -4.67
CA ALA A 375 -8.05 12.94 -5.62
C ALA A 375 -9.52 12.51 -5.46
N PRO A 376 -10.27 12.98 -4.44
CA PRO A 376 -11.59 12.44 -4.10
C PRO A 376 -12.70 12.75 -5.11
N SER A 377 -12.48 13.62 -6.07
CA SER A 377 -13.46 13.97 -7.11
C SER A 377 -12.78 14.30 -8.46
N GLY A 378 -13.62 14.53 -9.47
CA GLY A 378 -13.21 15.05 -10.77
C GLY A 378 -12.59 14.03 -11.75
N PRO A 379 -12.20 14.50 -12.94
CA PRO A 379 -11.69 13.64 -14.00
C PRO A 379 -10.42 12.89 -13.59
N GLY A 380 -10.44 11.56 -13.76
CA GLY A 380 -9.33 10.68 -13.40
C GLY A 380 -9.33 10.24 -11.93
N SER A 381 -10.34 10.61 -11.14
CA SER A 381 -10.44 10.21 -9.74
C SER A 381 -10.54 8.68 -9.56
N PRO A 382 -9.79 8.10 -8.60
CA PRO A 382 -9.96 6.71 -8.20
C PRO A 382 -11.24 6.49 -7.36
N PHE A 383 -11.85 7.56 -6.82
CA PHE A 383 -13.08 7.48 -6.03
C PHE A 383 -14.30 7.34 -6.93
N LYS A 384 -15.21 6.43 -6.58
CA LYS A 384 -16.34 6.00 -7.42
C LYS A 384 -17.71 6.32 -6.83
N LYS A 385 -17.75 6.86 -5.60
CA LYS A 385 -18.98 7.19 -4.89
C LYS A 385 -18.86 8.56 -4.21
N ASN A 386 -19.99 9.28 -4.15
CA ASN A 386 -20.17 10.51 -3.39
C ASN A 386 -19.14 11.63 -3.70
N ASN A 387 -18.65 11.69 -4.93
CA ASN A 387 -17.57 12.60 -5.32
C ASN A 387 -17.96 14.08 -5.14
N GLU A 388 -19.22 14.43 -5.35
CA GLU A 388 -19.78 15.77 -5.17
C GLU A 388 -19.67 16.28 -3.73
N MET A 389 -19.76 15.37 -2.74
CA MET A 389 -19.62 15.75 -1.33
C MET A 389 -18.25 16.35 -1.03
N TRP A 390 -17.20 15.91 -1.74
CA TRP A 390 -15.86 16.45 -1.60
C TRP A 390 -15.78 17.91 -2.07
N ASP A 391 -16.30 18.20 -3.27
CA ASP A 391 -16.23 19.54 -3.84
C ASP A 391 -17.02 20.55 -2.99
N GLU A 392 -18.17 20.14 -2.44
CA GLU A 392 -18.93 20.97 -1.50
C GLU A 392 -18.19 21.18 -0.17
N ALA A 393 -17.50 20.16 0.33
CA ALA A 393 -16.69 20.28 1.56
C ALA A 393 -15.48 21.21 1.35
N CYS A 394 -14.83 21.16 0.17
CA CYS A 394 -13.78 22.12 -0.20
C CYS A 394 -14.30 23.56 -0.16
N GLN A 395 -15.46 23.83 -0.77
CA GLN A 395 -16.07 25.17 -0.74
C GLN A 395 -16.32 25.66 0.68
N ARG A 396 -16.81 24.78 1.57
CA ARG A 396 -17.02 25.12 3.00
C ARG A 396 -15.70 25.43 3.71
N ALA A 397 -14.65 24.66 3.45
CA ALA A 397 -13.34 24.87 4.07
C ALA A 397 -12.67 26.17 3.61
N GLU A 398 -12.73 26.46 2.31
CA GLU A 398 -12.19 27.69 1.72
C GLU A 398 -12.97 28.92 2.15
N ALA A 399 -14.31 28.83 2.24
CA ALA A 399 -15.15 29.89 2.80
C ALA A 399 -14.83 30.15 4.29
N ALA A 400 -14.34 29.14 5.02
CA ALA A 400 -13.84 29.26 6.38
C ALA A 400 -12.39 29.78 6.46
N GLY A 401 -11.75 30.10 5.32
CA GLY A 401 -10.42 30.68 5.22
C GLY A 401 -9.26 29.68 5.29
N ALA A 402 -9.53 28.38 5.14
CA ALA A 402 -8.52 27.33 5.04
C ALA A 402 -8.23 26.98 3.57
N LEU A 403 -6.97 26.96 3.18
CA LEU A 403 -6.55 26.52 1.86
C LEU A 403 -6.54 24.98 1.79
N VAL A 404 -7.32 24.39 0.89
CA VAL A 404 -7.32 22.94 0.66
C VAL A 404 -6.38 22.58 -0.48
N LEU A 405 -5.48 21.63 -0.24
CA LEU A 405 -4.54 21.11 -1.24
C LEU A 405 -4.83 19.64 -1.51
N ASP A 406 -5.14 19.31 -2.77
CA ASP A 406 -5.44 17.93 -3.19
C ASP A 406 -4.75 17.54 -4.51
N CYS A 407 -4.88 16.28 -4.88
CA CYS A 407 -4.35 15.72 -6.13
C CYS A 407 -5.33 15.82 -7.31
N THR A 408 -6.42 16.58 -7.20
CA THR A 408 -7.42 16.67 -8.28
C THR A 408 -6.94 17.59 -9.41
N ASN A 409 -7.46 17.35 -10.62
CA ASN A 409 -7.10 18.15 -11.78
C ASN A 409 -7.93 19.44 -11.91
N HIS A 410 -9.14 19.48 -11.37
CA HIS A 410 -10.05 20.63 -11.50
C HIS A 410 -9.92 21.64 -10.35
N HIS A 411 -9.59 21.19 -9.14
CA HIS A 411 -9.40 22.05 -7.97
C HIS A 411 -7.91 22.19 -7.60
N GLY A 412 -7.17 21.08 -7.56
CA GLY A 412 -5.75 21.06 -7.23
C GLY A 412 -4.92 21.89 -8.21
N PHE A 413 -3.82 22.47 -7.71
CA PHE A 413 -2.89 23.31 -8.49
C PHE A 413 -1.42 22.88 -8.34
N ILE A 414 -1.17 21.76 -7.66
CA ILE A 414 0.17 21.21 -7.44
C ILE A 414 0.43 20.10 -8.47
N ASP A 415 1.66 19.98 -8.89
CA ASP A 415 2.18 18.88 -9.70
C ASP A 415 3.62 18.54 -9.23
N GLY A 416 4.27 17.52 -9.81
CA GLY A 416 5.53 16.97 -9.32
C GLY A 416 6.78 17.51 -10.00
N CYS A 417 7.87 17.61 -9.24
CA CYS A 417 9.25 17.66 -9.75
C CYS A 417 10.15 16.67 -9.01
N ARG A 418 11.32 16.38 -9.57
CA ARG A 418 12.35 15.55 -8.95
C ARG A 418 13.52 16.44 -8.52
N LEU A 419 13.94 16.28 -7.26
CA LEU A 419 15.19 16.86 -6.77
C LEU A 419 16.37 16.24 -7.50
N ASP A 420 17.42 17.03 -7.66
CA ASP A 420 18.74 16.48 -7.96
C ASP A 420 19.27 15.78 -6.70
N ALA A 421 19.69 14.53 -6.84
CA ALA A 421 20.11 13.72 -5.68
C ALA A 421 21.45 14.18 -5.09
N ASP A 422 22.32 14.77 -5.92
CA ASP A 422 23.64 15.24 -5.51
C ASP A 422 23.58 16.70 -5.00
N ASP A 423 22.57 17.46 -5.45
CA ASP A 423 22.34 18.84 -5.03
C ASP A 423 20.84 19.15 -4.81
N PRO A 424 20.22 18.58 -3.76
CA PRO A 424 18.79 18.72 -3.50
C PRO A 424 18.36 20.13 -3.10
N GLU A 425 19.30 21.03 -2.85
CA GLU A 425 19.05 22.42 -2.46
C GLU A 425 18.89 23.35 -3.68
N ASP A 426 19.44 22.99 -4.84
CA ASP A 426 19.43 23.83 -6.03
C ASP A 426 18.13 23.66 -6.84
N VAL A 427 17.24 24.65 -6.72
CA VAL A 427 15.99 24.73 -7.49
C VAL A 427 16.24 24.67 -9.02
N ALA A 428 17.44 25.06 -9.51
CA ALA A 428 17.79 25.03 -10.94
C ALA A 428 17.85 23.61 -11.50
N LYS A 429 18.31 22.68 -10.66
CA LYS A 429 18.58 21.29 -11.05
C LYS A 429 17.35 20.41 -10.89
N CYS A 430 16.26 20.94 -10.32
CA CYS A 430 15.00 20.24 -10.27
C CYS A 430 14.47 19.91 -11.65
N THR A 431 14.14 18.64 -11.86
CA THR A 431 13.58 18.18 -13.12
C THR A 431 12.05 18.13 -13.03
N PRO A 432 11.30 18.80 -13.92
CA PRO A 432 9.85 18.67 -13.98
C PRO A 432 9.37 17.22 -14.14
N GLY A 433 8.33 16.86 -13.39
CA GLY A 433 7.57 15.62 -13.56
C GLY A 433 7.99 14.42 -12.76
N PHE A 434 7.39 13.30 -13.16
CA PHE A 434 7.52 11.99 -12.51
C PHE A 434 8.40 11.06 -13.37
N GLN A 435 9.00 10.05 -12.76
CA GLN A 435 9.98 9.20 -13.43
C GLN A 435 9.39 8.07 -14.30
N PHE A 436 8.07 7.81 -14.23
CA PHE A 436 7.42 6.60 -14.78
C PHE A 436 6.48 6.86 -15.92
N ILE A 437 6.10 8.12 -16.04
CA ILE A 437 5.33 8.56 -17.17
C ILE A 437 6.45 8.89 -18.17
N GLY A 438 6.64 8.08 -19.21
CA GLY A 438 7.46 8.47 -20.37
C GLY A 438 6.92 9.72 -21.10
N LYS A 439 6.06 10.48 -20.44
CA LYS A 439 5.59 11.82 -20.76
C LYS A 439 6.26 12.75 -19.76
N SER A 440 6.93 13.77 -20.26
CA SER A 440 7.12 15.01 -19.52
C SER A 440 5.78 15.42 -18.87
N VAL A 441 5.80 16.14 -17.74
CA VAL A 441 4.67 17.02 -17.42
C VAL A 441 4.35 17.76 -18.71
N GLU A 442 3.08 17.77 -19.11
CA GLU A 442 2.71 18.49 -20.32
C GLU A 442 3.25 19.91 -20.21
N ARG A 443 3.97 20.34 -21.24
CA ARG A 443 4.75 21.57 -21.22
C ARG A 443 3.85 22.72 -20.78
N GLY A 444 4.14 23.29 -19.61
CA GLY A 444 3.49 24.52 -19.15
C GLY A 444 1.97 24.41 -19.07
N VAL A 445 1.41 23.40 -18.37
CA VAL A 445 0.01 23.49 -17.94
C VAL A 445 -0.11 24.77 -17.10
N PRO A 446 -0.84 25.79 -17.58
CA PRO A 446 -0.93 27.05 -16.87
C PRO A 446 -1.55 26.80 -15.49
N ASN A 447 -1.11 27.57 -14.50
CA ASN A 447 -1.59 27.51 -13.12
C ASN A 447 -1.22 26.24 -12.32
N ARG A 448 -0.12 25.56 -12.69
CA ARG A 448 0.50 24.51 -11.86
C ARG A 448 1.80 24.98 -11.21
N ILE A 449 2.01 24.57 -9.97
CA ILE A 449 3.30 24.69 -9.28
C ILE A 449 3.87 23.29 -9.03
N LEU A 450 5.13 23.09 -9.43
CA LEU A 450 5.81 21.82 -9.25
C LEU A 450 6.50 21.80 -7.90
N ALA A 451 6.20 20.80 -7.09
CA ALA A 451 6.85 20.56 -5.81
C ALA A 451 7.51 19.17 -5.82
N PRO A 452 8.55 18.95 -4.99
CA PRO A 452 9.32 17.73 -5.10
C PRO A 452 8.46 16.52 -4.81
N VAL A 453 8.74 15.40 -5.48
CA VAL A 453 8.11 14.09 -5.26
C VAL A 453 9.14 12.98 -5.01
N ALA A 454 10.38 13.15 -5.48
CA ALA A 454 11.48 12.20 -5.32
C ALA A 454 12.84 12.85 -5.62
N PRO A 455 13.96 12.21 -5.25
CA PRO A 455 14.03 11.13 -4.25
C PRO A 455 13.66 11.65 -2.86
N ARG A 456 13.01 10.84 -2.04
CA ARG A 456 12.67 11.21 -0.64
C ARG A 456 12.60 10.03 0.29
N THR A 457 12.90 10.29 1.55
CA THR A 457 12.68 9.38 2.67
C THR A 457 11.61 9.92 3.61
N PHE A 458 10.73 9.02 4.05
CA PHE A 458 9.59 9.32 4.90
C PHE A 458 9.33 8.17 5.88
N ALA A 459 8.59 8.46 6.95
CA ALA A 459 8.23 7.48 7.97
C ALA A 459 7.28 6.40 7.44
N GLU A 460 7.42 5.20 7.97
CA GLU A 460 6.45 4.12 7.88
C GLU A 460 6.16 3.58 9.29
N GLU A 461 4.93 3.12 9.52
CA GLU A 461 4.61 2.38 10.74
C GLU A 461 3.43 1.46 10.49
N TYR A 462 3.69 0.16 10.38
CA TYR A 462 2.66 -0.86 10.14
C TYR A 462 2.19 -1.49 11.45
N GLU A 463 3.10 -1.67 12.40
CA GLU A 463 2.83 -2.17 13.74
C GLU A 463 3.21 -1.12 14.75
N LYS A 464 2.39 -0.97 15.79
CA LYS A 464 2.59 0.06 16.81
C LYS A 464 3.95 -0.11 17.48
N GLY A 465 4.75 0.94 17.49
CA GLY A 465 6.08 0.95 18.09
C GLY A 465 7.19 0.39 17.21
N GLN A 466 6.87 -0.09 16.00
CA GLN A 466 7.86 -0.47 14.99
C GLN A 466 8.11 0.67 14.00
N PHE A 467 8.74 1.73 14.52
CA PHE A 467 9.11 2.90 13.73
C PHE A 467 10.18 2.53 12.71
N ALA A 468 9.98 2.93 11.46
CA ALA A 468 10.94 2.71 10.39
C ALA A 468 10.78 3.76 9.29
N TYR A 469 11.69 3.74 8.33
CA TYR A 469 11.70 4.67 7.20
C TYR A 469 11.76 3.96 5.85
N GLN A 470 11.12 4.56 4.85
CA GLN A 470 11.22 4.15 3.45
C GLN A 470 11.91 5.24 2.63
N TYR A 471 12.80 4.83 1.73
CA TYR A 471 13.33 5.66 0.65
C TYR A 471 12.54 5.37 -0.62
N ALA A 472 12.12 6.42 -1.31
CA ALA A 472 11.47 6.32 -2.60
C ALA A 472 12.25 7.12 -3.64
N GLY A 473 13.00 6.42 -4.50
CA GLY A 473 13.57 7.00 -5.72
C GLY A 473 12.49 7.38 -6.74
N LYS A 474 11.29 6.80 -6.60
CA LYS A 474 10.04 7.19 -7.27
C LYS A 474 9.11 7.94 -6.33
N GLY A 475 8.57 9.06 -6.83
CA GLY A 475 7.52 9.79 -6.15
C GLY A 475 6.15 9.70 -6.81
N GLY A 476 5.10 9.83 -6.02
CA GLY A 476 3.75 10.20 -6.46
C GLY A 476 3.42 11.64 -6.05
N LEU A 477 2.36 12.20 -6.65
CA LEU A 477 1.89 13.55 -6.32
C LEU A 477 1.54 13.71 -4.82
N SER A 478 1.10 12.61 -4.18
CA SER A 478 0.86 12.49 -2.74
C SER A 478 1.96 13.05 -1.85
N TRP A 479 3.21 13.06 -2.32
CA TRP A 479 4.33 13.58 -1.54
C TRP A 479 4.49 15.11 -1.68
N ALA A 480 4.10 15.68 -2.82
CA ALA A 480 4.23 17.11 -3.11
C ALA A 480 3.18 17.95 -2.37
N ILE A 481 2.00 17.39 -2.09
CA ILE A 481 0.93 18.05 -1.33
C ILE A 481 1.39 18.47 0.08
N PRO A 482 1.87 17.56 0.96
CA PRO A 482 2.36 17.92 2.29
C PRO A 482 3.60 18.82 2.24
N TYR A 483 4.49 18.65 1.25
CA TYR A 483 5.62 19.56 1.07
C TYR A 483 5.15 21.01 0.85
N THR A 484 4.18 21.21 -0.06
CA THR A 484 3.64 22.53 -0.38
C THR A 484 2.88 23.13 0.80
N ALA A 485 2.10 22.31 1.53
CA ALA A 485 1.45 22.72 2.77
C ALA A 485 2.49 23.24 3.80
N GLY A 486 3.65 22.59 3.91
CA GLY A 486 4.71 23.03 4.81
C GLY A 486 5.35 24.35 4.41
N VAL A 487 5.60 24.57 3.10
CA VAL A 487 6.09 25.86 2.60
C VAL A 487 5.09 26.97 2.93
N LEU A 488 3.81 26.74 2.67
CA LEU A 488 2.74 27.70 2.98
C LEU A 488 2.64 27.96 4.49
N ALA A 489 2.77 26.93 5.35
CA ALA A 489 2.79 27.08 6.79
C ALA A 489 3.96 27.96 7.27
N MET A 490 5.15 27.79 6.69
CA MET A 490 6.28 28.71 6.94
C MET A 490 5.97 30.14 6.50
N GLY A 491 5.23 30.33 5.40
CA GLY A 491 4.72 31.64 4.98
C GLY A 491 3.80 32.27 6.01
N TRP A 492 2.84 31.52 6.55
CA TRP A 492 1.93 32.03 7.59
C TRP A 492 2.59 32.26 8.93
N GLN A 493 3.68 31.56 9.26
CA GLN A 493 4.50 31.93 10.42
C GLN A 493 5.03 33.36 10.28
N VAL A 494 5.44 33.75 9.07
CA VAL A 494 6.02 35.07 8.78
C VAL A 494 4.94 36.14 8.67
N ARG A 495 3.83 35.84 8.00
CA ARG A 495 2.70 36.76 7.79
C ARG A 495 1.37 36.07 8.14
N PRO A 496 0.99 36.03 9.42
CA PRO A 496 -0.24 35.38 9.85
C PRO A 496 -1.51 36.11 9.36
N ASP A 497 -1.41 37.36 8.96
CA ASP A 497 -2.51 38.19 8.49
C ASP A 497 -2.94 37.91 7.03
N LEU A 498 -2.08 37.32 6.21
CA LEU A 498 -2.38 37.10 4.79
C LEU A 498 -3.44 36.02 4.58
N SER A 499 -4.41 36.30 3.70
CA SER A 499 -5.44 35.35 3.29
C SER A 499 -4.88 34.18 2.49
N GLN A 500 -5.66 33.12 2.36
CA GLN A 500 -5.31 31.96 1.50
C GLN A 500 -4.99 32.36 0.06
N GLU A 501 -5.76 33.29 -0.52
CA GLU A 501 -5.56 33.75 -1.89
C GLU A 501 -4.29 34.59 -2.04
N GLN A 502 -4.00 35.45 -1.07
CA GLN A 502 -2.75 36.22 -1.06
C GLN A 502 -1.55 35.29 -0.94
N MET A 503 -1.61 34.30 -0.05
CA MET A 503 -0.53 33.33 0.15
C MET A 503 -0.30 32.48 -1.10
N LYS A 504 -1.37 31.95 -1.72
CA LYS A 504 -1.31 31.21 -2.98
C LYS A 504 -0.75 32.07 -4.13
N LYS A 505 -1.16 33.34 -4.23
CA LYS A 505 -0.62 34.27 -5.24
C LYS A 505 0.88 34.50 -5.06
N LEU A 506 1.34 34.70 -3.82
CA LEU A 506 2.77 34.84 -3.52
C LEU A 506 3.55 33.56 -3.82
N LEU A 507 2.97 32.39 -3.56
CA LEU A 507 3.56 31.10 -3.90
C LEU A 507 3.83 31.00 -5.42
N PHE A 508 2.86 31.38 -6.25
CA PHE A 508 3.04 31.41 -7.70
C PHE A 508 4.01 32.49 -8.17
N ALA A 509 3.95 33.69 -7.59
CA ALA A 509 4.81 34.82 -7.98
C ALA A 509 6.29 34.64 -7.57
N SER A 510 6.55 33.74 -6.62
CA SER A 510 7.89 33.41 -6.15
C SER A 510 8.47 32.13 -6.73
N ALA A 511 7.66 31.31 -7.39
CA ALA A 511 8.12 30.10 -8.04
C ALA A 511 9.16 30.41 -9.12
N ARG A 512 10.15 29.53 -9.25
CA ARG A 512 11.15 29.62 -10.30
C ARG A 512 10.56 29.13 -11.61
N GLU A 513 10.47 30.01 -12.59
CA GLU A 513 10.10 29.64 -13.95
C GLU A 513 11.30 29.06 -14.69
N LEU A 514 11.15 27.85 -15.23
CA LEU A 514 12.14 27.22 -16.10
C LEU A 514 11.91 27.63 -17.55
N GLU A 515 12.93 27.49 -18.41
CA GLU A 515 12.79 27.74 -19.86
C GLU A 515 11.67 26.93 -20.53
N SER A 516 11.29 25.82 -19.91
CA SER A 516 10.18 24.97 -20.34
C SER A 516 8.79 25.54 -20.03
N GLY A 517 8.68 26.66 -19.30
CA GLY A 517 7.44 27.28 -18.84
C GLY A 517 6.88 26.68 -17.55
N HIS A 518 7.52 25.64 -17.00
CA HIS A 518 7.14 25.07 -15.71
C HIS A 518 7.61 25.96 -14.56
N ARG A 519 6.84 25.99 -13.47
CA ARG A 519 7.16 26.74 -12.25
C ARG A 519 7.51 25.79 -11.12
N ILE A 520 8.76 25.78 -10.68
CA ILE A 520 9.21 25.02 -9.50
C ILE A 520 8.99 25.88 -8.25
N ILE A 521 8.42 25.31 -7.20
CA ILE A 521 8.33 25.96 -5.89
C ILE A 521 9.72 26.38 -5.40
N ASP A 522 9.86 27.62 -4.92
CA ASP A 522 11.11 28.16 -4.38
C ASP A 522 10.86 28.68 -2.95
N PRO A 523 11.07 27.84 -1.93
CA PRO A 523 10.79 28.20 -0.54
C PRO A 523 11.55 29.46 -0.06
N GLU A 524 12.82 29.60 -0.43
CA GLU A 524 13.63 30.75 -0.01
C GLU A 524 13.10 32.05 -0.62
N ASN A 525 12.82 32.04 -1.93
CA ASN A 525 12.26 33.19 -2.62
C ASN A 525 10.81 33.49 -2.17
N PHE A 526 10.02 32.45 -1.91
CA PHE A 526 8.67 32.57 -1.37
C PHE A 526 8.67 33.31 -0.03
N ILE A 527 9.47 32.85 0.93
CA ILE A 527 9.58 33.50 2.23
C ILE A 527 10.08 34.95 2.09
N ARG A 528 11.06 35.21 1.22
CA ARG A 528 11.53 36.58 0.95
C ARG A 528 10.40 37.48 0.44
N GLN A 529 9.57 37.00 -0.48
CA GLN A 529 8.44 37.78 -1.00
C GLN A 529 7.31 37.95 0.02
N VAL A 530 7.03 36.94 0.84
CA VAL A 530 6.06 37.05 1.94
C VAL A 530 6.50 38.11 2.95
N GLN A 531 7.80 38.18 3.28
CA GLN A 531 8.37 39.23 4.15
C GLN A 531 8.23 40.63 3.55
N ALA A 532 8.32 40.74 2.22
CA ALA A 532 8.28 42.02 1.51
C ALA A 532 6.86 42.46 1.10
N ALA A 533 5.87 41.56 1.17
CA ALA A 533 4.48 41.89 0.89
C ALA A 533 4.02 43.01 1.83
N LYS A 534 3.27 43.99 1.32
CA LYS A 534 2.70 45.05 2.14
C LYS A 534 1.28 44.66 2.52
#